data_AF-M2ZJ51-F1
#
_entry.id   AF-M2ZJ51-F1
#
_cell.length_a   1.000
_cell.length_b   1.000
_cell.length_c   1.000
_cell.angle_alpha   90.00
_cell.angle_beta   90.00
_cell.angle_gamma   90.00
#
_symmetry.space_group_name_H-M   'P 1'
#
loop_
_entity.id
_entity.type
_entity.pdbx_description
1 polymer ?
#
loop_
_entity_poly.entity_id
_entity_poly.type
_entity_poly.pdbx_seq_one_letter_code
_entity_poly.pdbx_strand_id
1 'polypeptide(L)'
;MLRIHCTDEDLSLLSVSETAEPMWEVLASLRRLRRPEDEPCFGRRRTTTLTALDADGVRLMSAVPSHGCRPDFLPPVHPTMSIEDGVGSLLATPIPVLRYG
;
A
#
# COMPACT_ATOMS: atom_id res chain seq x y z
N MET A 1 17.28 21.43 3.47
CA MET A 1 16.43 20.87 2.40
C MET A 1 17.23 19.78 1.71
N LEU A 2 16.76 18.51 1.71
CA LEU A 2 17.49 17.38 1.14
C LEU A 2 17.28 17.35 -0.38
N ARG A 3 18.37 17.26 -1.16
CA ARG A 3 18.33 17.04 -2.62
C ARG A 3 19.04 15.73 -2.93
N ILE A 4 18.31 14.80 -3.54
CA ILE A 4 18.84 13.52 -4.01
C ILE A 4 19.18 13.71 -5.49
N HIS A 5 20.43 13.44 -5.85
CA HIS A 5 20.90 13.48 -7.24
C HIS A 5 21.06 12.05 -7.72
N CYS A 6 20.15 11.59 -8.59
CA CYS A 6 20.27 10.30 -9.26
C CYS A 6 20.91 10.50 -10.63
N THR A 7 21.94 9.71 -10.92
CA THR A 7 22.65 9.65 -12.20
C THR A 7 22.14 8.48 -13.04
N ASP A 8 22.53 8.42 -14.31
CA ASP A 8 22.20 7.28 -15.18
C ASP A 8 22.80 5.96 -14.64
N GLU A 9 23.95 6.03 -13.97
CA GLU A 9 24.57 4.87 -13.30
C GLU A 9 23.67 4.36 -12.16
N ASP A 10 23.10 5.27 -11.35
CA ASP A 10 22.15 4.90 -10.30
C ASP A 10 20.88 4.24 -10.85
N LEU A 11 20.39 4.73 -12.00
CA LEU A 11 19.23 4.14 -12.66
C LEU A 11 19.52 2.74 -13.21
N SER A 12 20.76 2.48 -13.64
CA SER A 12 21.18 1.15 -14.12
C SER A 12 21.17 0.08 -13.02
N LEU A 13 21.21 0.50 -11.75
CA LEU A 13 21.11 -0.39 -10.59
C LEU A 13 19.66 -0.72 -10.21
N LEU A 14 18.68 -0.05 -10.81
CA LEU A 14 17.27 -0.29 -10.53
C LEU A 14 16.75 -1.46 -11.38
N SER A 15 16.18 -2.46 -10.70
CA SER A 15 15.36 -3.49 -11.33
C SER A 15 13.89 -3.25 -11.04
N VAL A 16 13.04 -3.36 -12.05
CA VAL A 16 11.58 -3.34 -11.88
C VAL A 16 11.08 -4.79 -11.86
N SER A 17 10.33 -5.14 -10.82
CA SER A 17 9.68 -6.46 -10.75
C SER A 17 8.62 -6.58 -11.85
N GLU A 18 8.55 -7.75 -12.50
CA GLU A 18 7.50 -8.03 -13.50
C GLU A 18 6.11 -8.10 -12.88
N THR A 19 6.04 -8.47 -11.59
CA THR A 19 4.80 -8.55 -10.84
C THR A 19 4.76 -7.47 -9.77
N ALA A 20 3.56 -6.92 -9.56
CA ALA A 20 3.32 -6.03 -8.46
C ALA A 20 3.34 -6.80 -7.14
N GLU A 21 3.95 -6.21 -6.12
CA GLU A 21 3.98 -6.81 -4.79
C GLU A 21 2.56 -6.77 -4.19
N PRO A 22 1.99 -7.91 -3.73
CA PRO A 22 0.57 -8.02 -3.43
C PRO A 22 0.08 -7.06 -2.35
N MET A 23 0.85 -6.89 -1.27
CA MET A 23 0.46 -6.03 -0.16
C MET A 23 0.54 -4.55 -0.56
N TRP A 24 1.55 -4.17 -1.34
CA TRP A 24 1.67 -2.84 -1.92
C TRP A 24 0.46 -2.48 -2.79
N GLU A 25 0.00 -3.39 -3.63
CA GLU A 25 -1.20 -3.19 -4.46
C GLU A 25 -2.46 -3.01 -3.62
N VAL A 26 -2.64 -3.81 -2.58
CA VAL A 26 -3.78 -3.67 -1.65
C VAL A 26 -3.75 -2.28 -1.01
N LEU A 27 -2.60 -1.84 -0.49
CA LEU A 27 -2.51 -0.56 0.21
C LEU A 27 -2.61 0.65 -0.73
N ALA A 28 -2.05 0.57 -1.95
CA ALA A 28 -2.26 1.57 -2.97
C ALA A 28 -3.74 1.66 -3.38
N SER A 29 -4.41 0.51 -3.55
CA SER A 29 -5.83 0.43 -3.87
C SER A 29 -6.70 1.04 -2.78
N LEU A 30 -6.47 0.71 -1.50
CA LEU A 30 -7.24 1.27 -0.38
C LEU A 30 -7.05 2.79 -0.26
N ARG A 31 -5.83 3.30 -0.45
CA ARG A 31 -5.59 4.76 -0.48
C ARG A 31 -6.31 5.41 -1.64
N ARG A 32 -6.32 4.77 -2.82
CA ARG A 32 -7.00 5.27 -4.01
C ARG A 32 -8.52 5.32 -3.83
N LEU A 33 -9.12 4.36 -3.13
CA LEU A 33 -10.55 4.40 -2.81
C LEU A 33 -10.93 5.59 -1.92
N ARG A 34 -10.00 6.05 -1.08
CA ARG A 34 -10.19 7.18 -0.16
C ARG A 34 -9.87 8.55 -0.78
N ARG A 35 -9.41 8.61 -2.04
CA ARG A 35 -9.04 9.86 -2.73
C ARG A 35 -9.88 10.09 -3.98
N PRO A 36 -10.54 11.26 -4.12
CA PRO A 36 -11.26 11.63 -5.33
C PRO A 36 -10.33 12.16 -6.44
N GLU A 37 -9.03 12.24 -6.19
CA GLU A 37 -8.01 12.61 -7.18
C GLU A 37 -8.05 11.60 -8.35
N ASP A 38 -7.91 12.09 -9.59
CA ASP A 38 -7.99 11.32 -10.84
C ASP A 38 -9.31 10.57 -11.08
N GLU A 39 -10.43 11.16 -10.67
CA GLU A 39 -11.79 10.71 -10.98
C GLU A 39 -12.00 10.30 -12.46
N PRO A 40 -11.40 10.97 -13.48
CA PRO A 40 -11.54 10.53 -14.87
C PRO A 40 -11.00 9.11 -15.15
N CYS A 41 -9.97 8.67 -14.44
CA CYS A 41 -9.36 7.35 -14.63
C CYS A 41 -9.88 6.32 -13.63
N PHE A 42 -10.20 6.74 -12.40
CA PHE A 42 -10.49 5.81 -11.30
C PHE A 42 -11.89 5.95 -10.71
N GLY A 43 -12.66 6.99 -11.02
CA GLY A 43 -13.95 7.30 -10.39
C GLY A 43 -15.01 6.22 -10.54
N ARG A 44 -15.12 5.62 -11.74
CA ARG A 44 -16.04 4.49 -11.98
C ARG A 44 -15.66 3.27 -11.14
N ARG A 45 -14.38 2.88 -11.17
CA ARG A 45 -13.85 1.74 -10.38
C ARG A 45 -14.04 1.99 -8.88
N ARG A 46 -13.74 3.21 -8.42
CA ARG A 46 -13.91 3.64 -7.02
C ARG A 46 -15.36 3.48 -6.57
N THR A 47 -16.32 4.03 -7.32
CA THR A 47 -17.74 3.94 -6.98
C THR A 47 -18.19 2.48 -6.92
N THR A 48 -17.89 1.68 -7.95
CA THR A 48 -18.27 0.27 -7.98
C THR A 48 -17.67 -0.52 -6.82
N THR A 49 -16.38 -0.31 -6.51
CA THR A 49 -15.71 -1.00 -5.40
C THR A 49 -16.27 -0.56 -4.04
N LEU A 50 -16.54 0.73 -3.83
CA LEU A 50 -17.14 1.23 -2.60
C LEU A 50 -18.55 0.68 -2.36
N THR A 51 -19.34 0.46 -3.41
CA THR A 51 -20.66 -0.17 -3.29
C THR A 51 -20.58 -1.68 -3.02
N ALA A 52 -19.52 -2.35 -3.46
CA ALA A 52 -19.34 -3.79 -3.28
C ALA A 52 -18.61 -4.16 -1.96
N LEU A 53 -18.06 -3.17 -1.25
CA LEU A 53 -17.33 -3.38 0.00
C LEU A 53 -18.29 -3.74 1.14
N ASP A 54 -17.97 -4.83 1.83
CA ASP A 54 -18.64 -5.23 3.06
C ASP A 54 -18.06 -4.50 4.29
N ALA A 55 -18.60 -4.81 5.48
CA ALA A 55 -18.19 -4.18 6.72
C ALA A 55 -16.69 -4.38 7.03
N ASP A 56 -16.14 -5.54 6.70
CA ASP A 56 -14.73 -5.87 6.97
C ASP A 56 -13.80 -5.15 6.00
N GLY A 57 -14.17 -5.04 4.72
CA GLY A 57 -13.44 -4.22 3.77
C GLY A 57 -13.46 -2.73 4.13
N VAL A 58 -14.58 -2.21 4.66
CA VAL A 58 -14.65 -0.83 5.19
C VAL A 58 -13.73 -0.65 6.40
N ARG A 59 -13.68 -1.63 7.32
CA ARG A 59 -12.73 -1.61 8.46
C ARG A 59 -11.28 -1.66 8.01
N LEU A 60 -10.95 -2.50 7.03
CA LEU A 60 -9.60 -2.56 6.47
C LEU A 60 -9.19 -1.22 5.84
N MET A 61 -10.12 -0.58 5.11
CA MET A 61 -9.88 0.72 4.51
C MET A 61 -9.62 1.83 5.55
N SER A 62 -10.29 1.77 6.71
CA SER A 62 -10.10 2.75 7.78
C SER A 62 -8.73 2.64 8.44
N ALA A 63 -8.13 1.44 8.46
CA ALA A 63 -6.79 1.18 9.00
C ALA A 63 -5.66 1.82 8.19
N VAL A 64 -5.91 2.20 6.92
CA VAL A 64 -4.89 2.79 6.04
C VAL A 64 -5.09 4.30 5.94
N PRO A 65 -4.16 5.15 6.42
CA PRO A 65 -4.30 6.61 6.35
C PRO A 65 -4.53 7.12 4.92
N SER A 66 -5.52 7.99 4.71
CA SER A 66 -5.76 8.62 3.39
C SER A 66 -4.63 9.58 2.99
N HIS A 67 -3.99 10.22 3.97
CA HIS A 67 -2.87 11.16 3.80
C HIS A 67 -1.78 10.89 4.84
N GLY A 68 -0.60 11.45 4.62
CA GLY A 68 0.53 11.32 5.54
C GLY A 68 1.32 10.02 5.38
N CYS A 69 2.28 9.85 6.29
CA CYS A 69 3.10 8.65 6.39
C CYS A 69 2.21 7.44 6.69
N ARG A 70 2.50 6.33 6.03
CA ARG A 70 1.87 5.05 6.29
C ARG A 70 2.64 4.40 7.44
N PRO A 71 1.97 3.73 8.40
CA PRO A 71 2.67 2.99 9.44
C PRO A 71 3.70 2.03 8.83
N ASP A 72 4.95 2.08 9.28
CA ASP A 72 6.08 1.35 8.70
C ASP A 72 5.95 -0.18 8.79
N PHE A 73 5.03 -0.69 9.61
CA PHE A 73 4.72 -2.12 9.67
C PHE A 73 3.74 -2.59 8.58
N LEU A 74 3.00 -1.68 7.96
CA LEU A 74 2.11 -2.03 6.85
C LEU A 74 2.87 -2.34 5.56
N PRO A 75 3.94 -1.61 5.15
CA PRO A 75 4.76 -2.00 4.01
C PRO A 75 5.52 -3.27 4.34
N PRO A 76 5.42 -4.29 3.48
CA PRO A 76 6.19 -5.51 3.68
C PRO A 76 7.68 -5.16 3.60
N VAL A 77 8.43 -5.52 4.65
CA VAL A 77 9.90 -5.33 4.71
C VAL A 77 10.60 -6.23 3.67
N HIS A 78 9.96 -7.36 3.33
CA HIS A 78 10.40 -8.29 2.31
C HIS A 78 9.26 -8.54 1.32
N PRO A 79 9.53 -8.58 0.01
CA PRO A 79 8.50 -8.83 -0.99
C PRO A 79 7.79 -10.15 -0.69
N THR A 80 6.45 -10.13 -0.63
CA THR A 80 5.66 -11.35 -0.50
C THR A 80 5.21 -11.84 -1.87
N MET A 81 5.01 -13.15 -2.00
CA MET A 81 4.51 -13.74 -3.25
C MET A 81 2.98 -13.84 -3.29
N SER A 82 2.32 -13.72 -2.14
CA SER A 82 0.87 -13.80 -2.00
C SER A 82 0.33 -12.85 -0.93
N ILE A 83 -1.00 -12.69 -0.90
CA ILE A 83 -1.71 -11.95 0.15
C ILE A 83 -1.61 -12.72 1.47
N GLU A 84 -1.72 -14.04 1.43
CA GLU A 84 -1.64 -14.93 2.59
C GLU A 84 -0.29 -14.80 3.30
N ASP A 85 0.81 -14.78 2.56
CA ASP A 85 2.16 -14.56 3.10
C ASP A 85 2.29 -13.17 3.75
N GLY A 86 1.67 -12.15 3.12
CA GLY A 86 1.60 -10.79 3.64
C GLY A 86 0.83 -10.70 4.95
N VAL A 87 -0.33 -11.35 5.04
CA VAL A 87 -1.13 -11.44 6.26
C VAL A 87 -0.35 -12.19 7.35
N GLY A 88 0.32 -13.30 7.01
CA GLY A 88 1.18 -14.03 7.94
C GLY A 88 2.29 -13.16 8.52
N SER A 89 2.94 -12.35 7.66
CA SER A 89 3.99 -11.41 8.08
C SER A 89 3.46 -10.29 8.98
N LEU A 90 2.27 -9.75 8.69
CA LEU A 90 1.62 -8.76 9.55
C LEU A 90 1.28 -9.36 10.92
N LEU A 91 0.73 -10.57 10.96
CA LEU A 91 0.39 -11.26 12.22
C LEU A 91 1.62 -11.62 13.05
N ALA A 92 2.77 -11.86 12.39
CA ALA A 92 4.05 -12.09 13.05
C ALA A 92 4.72 -10.80 13.55
N THR A 93 4.18 -9.61 13.26
CA THR A 93 4.77 -8.34 13.67
C THR A 93 4.70 -8.18 15.19
N PRO A 94 5.83 -7.98 15.89
CA PRO A 94 5.83 -7.83 17.34
C PRO A 94 5.03 -6.61 17.81
N ILE A 95 4.24 -6.76 18.87
CA ILE A 95 3.41 -5.68 19.46
C ILE A 95 4.18 -4.38 19.73
N PRO A 96 5.46 -4.39 20.19
CA PRO A 96 6.21 -3.16 20.37
C PRO A 96 6.32 -2.33 19.08
N VAL A 97 6.49 -2.97 17.92
CA VAL A 97 6.62 -2.31 16.61
C VAL A 97 5.32 -1.64 16.18
N LEU A 98 4.17 -2.23 16.52
CA LEU A 98 2.84 -1.68 16.20
C LEU A 98 2.51 -0.38 16.95
N ARG A 99 3.22 -0.08 18.05
CA ARG A 99 2.91 1.06 18.94
C ARG A 99 3.73 2.32 18.66
N TYR A 100 4.77 2.24 17.84
CA TYR A 100 5.67 3.35 17.53
C TYR A 100 5.45 3.98 16.15
N GLY A 101 4.37 3.61 15.45
CA GLY A 101 3.94 4.20 14.17
C GLY A 101 2.88 5.28 14.32
#